data_AF-A0A074TCV1-F1
#
_entry.id   AF-A0A074TCV1-F1
#
_cell.length_a   1.000
_cell.length_b   1.000
_cell.length_c   1.000
_cell.angle_alpha   90.00
_cell.angle_beta   90.00
_cell.angle_gamma   90.00
#
_symmetry.space_group_name_H-M   'P 1'
#
loop_
_entity.id
_entity.type
_entity.pdbx_description
1 polymer ?
#
loop_
_entity_poly.entity_id
_entity_poly.type
_entity_poly.pdbx_seq_one_letter_code
_entity_poly.pdbx_strand_id
1 'polypeptide(L)' 'MDQFIQTVRAYADALGVQPSTVVQRAAKLGGAAWAKWEAGEGSPTLRTADKILKYIEENPAPVDVDEACTPLKEAS' A
#
# COMPACT_ATOMS: atom_id res chain seq x y z
N MET A 1 -8.08 12.34 1.25
CA MET A 1 -7.00 11.43 1.70
C MET A 1 -7.49 10.00 1.84
N ASP A 2 -8.62 9.76 2.49
CA ASP A 2 -9.20 8.42 2.69
C ASP A 2 -9.32 7.55 1.45
N GLN A 3 -9.83 8.10 0.35
CA GLN A 3 -10.02 7.34 -0.89
C GLN A 3 -8.71 6.71 -1.37
N PHE A 4 -7.60 7.45 -1.29
CA PHE A 4 -6.28 6.93 -1.68
C PHE A 4 -5.82 5.78 -0.77
N ILE A 5 -5.94 5.96 0.55
CA ILE A 5 -5.57 4.92 1.52
C ILE A 5 -6.45 3.68 1.34
N GLN A 6 -7.74 3.85 1.08
CA GLN A 6 -8.67 2.76 0.79
C GLN A 6 -8.33 2.03 -0.51
N THR A 7 -8.04 2.74 -1.60
CA THR A 7 -7.62 2.10 -2.87
C THR A 7 -6.36 1.28 -2.69
N VAL A 8 -5.35 1.82 -2.00
CA VAL A 8 -4.10 1.10 -1.74
C VAL A 8 -4.32 -0.09 -0.82
N ARG A 9 -5.15 0.05 0.23
CA ARG A 9 -5.53 -1.08 1.11
C ARG A 9 -6.26 -2.17 0.36
N ALA A 10 -7.26 -1.83 -0.46
CA ALA A 10 -8.01 -2.80 -1.25
C ALA A 10 -7.12 -3.54 -2.26
N TYR A 11 -6.20 -2.81 -2.90
CA TYR A 11 -5.21 -3.41 -3.80
C TYR A 11 -4.21 -4.31 -3.06
N ALA A 12 -3.75 -3.89 -1.88
CA ALA A 12 -2.85 -4.68 -1.06
C ALA A 12 -3.52 -5.96 -0.53
N ASP A 13 -4.80 -5.86 -0.13
CA ASP A 13 -5.65 -6.98 0.29
C ASP A 13 -5.85 -7.97 -0.86
N ALA A 14 -6.16 -7.49 -2.07
CA ALA A 14 -6.25 -8.32 -3.27
C ALA A 14 -4.94 -9.04 -3.63
N LEU A 15 -3.80 -8.49 -3.22
CA LEU A 15 -2.47 -9.09 -3.40
C LEU A 15 -2.02 -9.94 -2.21
N GLY A 16 -2.75 -9.94 -1.08
CA GLY A 16 -2.32 -10.57 0.16
C GLY A 16 -1.07 -9.95 0.79
N VAL A 17 -0.77 -8.69 0.48
CA VAL A 17 0.42 -7.98 1.00
C VAL A 17 0.02 -6.81 1.90
N GLN A 18 0.97 -6.32 2.70
CA GLN A 18 0.74 -5.09 3.45
C GLN A 18 0.72 -3.88 2.50
N PRO A 19 -0.16 -2.89 2.73
CA PRO A 19 -0.24 -1.68 1.90
C PRO A 19 1.06 -0.86 1.94
N SER A 20 1.80 -0.91 3.05
CA SER A 20 3.17 -0.39 3.15
C SER A 20 4.12 -0.99 2.11
N THR A 21 3.98 -2.27 1.78
CA THR A 21 4.79 -2.98 0.77
C THR A 21 4.40 -2.54 -0.65
N VAL A 22 3.11 -2.32 -0.92
CA VAL A 22 2.65 -1.76 -2.20
C VAL A 22 3.25 -0.37 -2.43
N VAL A 23 3.15 0.50 -1.42
CA VAL A 23 3.72 1.86 -1.49
C VAL A 23 5.25 1.83 -1.64
N GLN A 24 5.91 0.88 -0.98
CA GLN A 24 7.35 0.67 -1.13
C GLN A 24 7.73 0.22 -2.54
N ARG A 25 6.97 -0.68 -3.16
CA ARG A 25 7.21 -1.14 -4.54
C ARG A 25 6.93 -0.04 -5.56
N ALA A 26 5.81 0.66 -5.42
CA ALA A 26 5.36 1.66 -6.38
C ALA A 26 6.15 2.98 -6.31
N ALA A 27 6.43 3.47 -5.11
CA ALA A 27 7.01 4.79 -4.90
C ALA A 27 8.44 4.77 -4.33
N LYS A 28 9.01 3.59 -4.04
CA LYS A 28 10.27 3.45 -3.28
C LYS A 28 10.24 4.20 -1.94
N LEU A 29 9.06 4.27 -1.33
CA LEU A 29 8.86 4.92 -0.03
C LEU A 29 8.85 3.87 1.07
N GLY A 30 9.48 4.17 2.20
CA GLY A 30 9.50 3.24 3.35
C GLY A 30 8.14 3.18 4.05
N GLY A 31 7.89 2.08 4.77
CA GLY A 31 6.66 1.89 5.57
C GLY A 31 6.40 3.00 6.60
N ALA A 32 7.43 3.75 7.02
CA ALA A 32 7.28 4.93 7.86
C ALA A 32 6.52 6.09 7.18
N ALA A 33 6.63 6.24 5.86
CA ALA A 33 5.83 7.21 5.11
C ALA A 33 4.36 6.78 5.09
N TRP A 34 4.10 5.50 4.88
CA TRP A 34 2.75 4.93 4.95
C TRP A 34 2.12 5.11 6.33
N ALA A 35 2.85 4.81 7.41
CA ALA A 35 2.37 5.00 8.78
C ALA A 35 1.99 6.46 9.07
N LYS A 36 2.74 7.44 8.55
CA LYS A 36 2.39 8.87 8.66
C LYS A 36 1.10 9.21 7.91
N TRP A 37 0.86 8.56 6.78
CA TRP A 37 -0.36 8.78 6.01
C TRP A 37 -1.58 8.13 6.66
N GLU A 38 -1.41 6.96 7.30
CA GLU A 38 -2.45 6.33 8.11
C GLU A 38 -2.75 7.12 9.39
N ALA A 39 -1.74 7.71 10.02
CA ALA A 39 -1.91 8.58 11.19
C ALA A 39 -2.48 9.97 10.84
N GLY A 40 -2.59 10.31 9.55
CA GLY A 40 -3.00 11.65 9.10
C GLY A 40 -1.96 12.75 9.33
N GLU A 41 -0.79 12.42 9.89
CA GLU A 41 0.34 13.33 10.12
C GLU A 41 1.16 13.63 8.87
N GLY A 42 0.95 12.88 7.79
CA GLY A 42 1.62 13.07 6.51
C GLY A 42 0.67 12.91 5.34
N SER A 43 0.87 13.71 4.31
CA SER A 43 0.17 13.55 3.04
C SER A 43 1.14 13.04 1.97
N PRO A 44 0.81 12.00 1.19
CA PRO A 44 1.53 11.74 -0.05
C PRO A 44 1.51 13.00 -0.91
N THR A 45 2.66 13.33 -1.48
CA THR A 45 2.70 14.36 -2.52
C THR A 45 1.89 13.89 -3.72
N LEU A 46 1.29 14.81 -4.47
CA LEU A 46 0.52 14.49 -5.68
C LEU A 46 1.30 13.56 -6.61
N ARG A 47 2.60 13.81 -6.78
CA ARG A 47 3.51 13.00 -7.60
C ARG A 47 3.67 11.55 -7.12
N THR A 48 3.60 11.33 -5.81
CA THR A 48 3.65 10.00 -5.20
C THR A 48 2.34 9.27 -5.36
N ALA A 49 1.21 9.96 -5.10
CA ALA A 49 -0.12 9.39 -5.31
C ALA A 49 -0.30 8.95 -6.77
N ASP A 50 0.10 9.80 -7.72
CA ASP A 50 0.05 9.53 -9.15
C ASP A 50 0.86 8.28 -9.54
N LYS A 51 2.10 8.15 -9.02
CA LYS A 51 2.92 6.96 -9.24
C LYS A 51 2.28 5.68 -8.71
N ILE A 52 1.64 5.75 -7.55
CA ILE A 52 1.02 4.58 -6.91
C ILE A 52 -0.23 4.17 -7.68
N LEU A 53 -1.07 5.14 -8.07
CA LEU A 53 -2.23 4.87 -8.93
C LEU A 53 -1.79 4.29 -10.28
N LYS A 54 -0.77 4.89 -10.92
CA LYS A 54 -0.23 4.38 -12.17
C LYS A 54 0.35 2.96 -12.02
N TYR A 55 1.05 2.67 -10.92
CA TYR A 55 1.54 1.33 -10.64
C TYR A 55 0.41 0.31 -10.47
N ILE A 56 -0.70 0.67 -9.81
CA ILE A 56 -1.89 -0.18 -9.66
C ILE A 56 -2.56 -0.41 -11.02
N GLU A 57 -2.59 0.61 -11.88
CA GLU A 57 -3.19 0.52 -13.23
C GLU A 57 -2.32 -0.29 -14.19
N GLU A 58 -1.00 -0.11 -14.15
CA GLU A 58 -0.01 -0.86 -14.95
C GLU A 58 0.17 -2.31 -14.46
N ASN A 59 -0.18 -2.58 -13.21
CA ASN A 59 -0.02 -3.88 -12.57
C ASN A 59 -1.36 -4.29 -11.95
N PRO A 60 -2.33 -4.73 -12.78
CA PRO A 60 -3.61 -5.19 -12.24
C PRO A 60 -3.33 -6.37 -11.32
N ALA A 61 -3.81 -6.29 -10.07
CA ALA A 61 -3.64 -7.37 -9.11
C ALA A 61 -4.22 -8.65 -9.73
N PRO A 62 -3.42 -9.72 -9.92
CA PRO A 62 -3.99 -11.01 -10.26
C PRO A 62 -4.93 -11.37 -9.13
N VAL A 63 -6.20 -11.58 -9.47
CA VAL A 63 -7.27 -11.96 -8.55
C VAL A 63 -7.06 -13.41 -8.11
N ASP A 64 -5.92 -13.71 -7.51
CA ASP A 64 -5.64 -15.04 -6.97
C ASP A 64 -5.97 -15.01 -5.49
N VAL A 65 -7.18 -15.49 -5.24
CA VAL A 65 -7.67 -16.01 -3.98
C VAL A 65 -6.67 -17.00 -3.38
N ASP A 66 -5.64 -16.56 -2.66
CA ASP A 66 -4.77 -17.49 -1.92
C ASP A 66 -4.14 -16.87 -0.65
N GLU A 67 -4.85 -17.08 0.46
CA GLU A 67 -4.30 -17.75 1.65
C GLU A 67 -2.89 -17.35 2.16
N ALA A 68 -2.65 -16.07 2.49
CA ALA A 68 -1.48 -15.69 3.28
C ALA A 68 -1.71 -14.52 4.24
N CYS A 69 -2.82 -14.54 4.98
CA CYS A 69 -2.83 -13.89 6.29
C CYS A 69 -1.88 -14.67 7.20
N THR A 70 -0.65 -14.18 7.40
CA THR A 70 0.16 -14.60 8.55
C THR A 70 0.71 -13.36 9.25
N PRO A 71 0.41 -13.19 10.55
CA PRO A 71 0.51 -11.92 11.25
C PRO A 71 1.92 -11.62 11.79
N LEU A 72 2.19 -10.31 11.94
CA LEU A 72 3.04 -9.69 12.97
C LEU A 72 4.23 -10.51 13.49
N LYS A 73 5.42 -10.20 12.99
CA LYS A 73 6.65 -10.39 13.78
C LYS A 73 6.84 -9.16 14.67
N GLU A 74 6.15 -9.17 15.81
CA GLU A 74 6.66 -8.56 17.04
C GLU A 74 7.74 -9.47 17.66
N ALA A 75 8.67 -8.84 18.37
CA ALA A 75 9.69 -9.38 19.28
C ALA A 75 10.83 -10.23 18.66
N SER A 76 12.05 -9.69 18.71
CA SER A 76 12.99 -10.03 19.80
C SER A 76 14.21 -9.12 19.82
#